data_AF-F9DPP8-F1
#
_entry.id   AF-F9DPP8-F1
#
_cell.length_a   1.000
_cell.length_b   1.000
_cell.length_c   1.000
_cell.angle_alpha   90.00
_cell.angle_beta   90.00
_cell.angle_gamma   90.00
#
_symmetry.space_group_name_H-M   'P 1'
#
loop_
_entity.id
_entity.type
_entity.pdbx_description
1 polymer ?
#
loop_
_entity_poly.entity_id
_entity_poly.type
_entity_poly.pdbx_seq_one_letter_code
_entity_poly.pdbx_strand_id
1 'polypeptide(L)' 'MKDIKWIFVLYSLGAVLSMSAIGIGIGMRSIFVVVLAIVALILIMGNGFKTKARMREQGTL' A
#
# COMPACT_ATOMS: atom_id res chain seq x y z
N MET A 1 -6.35 -18.73 -12.55
CA MET A 1 -5.59 -17.53 -13.01
C MET A 1 -6.42 -16.62 -13.95
N LYS A 2 -7.76 -16.61 -13.87
CA LYS A 2 -8.60 -15.81 -14.79
C LYS A 2 -9.19 -14.52 -14.18
N ASP A 3 -9.15 -14.38 -12.85
CA ASP A 3 -9.70 -13.20 -12.15
C ASP A 3 -8.66 -12.52 -11.26
N ILE A 4 -7.59 -12.00 -11.89
CA ILE A 4 -6.66 -11.15 -11.15
C ILE A 4 -7.37 -9.83 -10.86
N LYS A 5 -7.68 -9.61 -9.59
CA LYS A 5 -8.17 -8.34 -9.08
C LYS A 5 -7.03 -7.32 -9.10
N TRP A 6 -6.88 -6.65 -10.23
CA TRP A 6 -5.85 -5.63 -10.49
C TRP A 6 -5.78 -4.53 -9.43
N ILE A 7 -6.88 -4.27 -8.72
CA ILE A 7 -6.90 -3.32 -7.60
C ILE A 7 -5.90 -3.70 -6.49
N PHE A 8 -5.73 -4.99 -6.18
CA PHE A 8 -4.76 -5.44 -5.17
C PHE A 8 -3.33 -5.36 -5.68
N VAL A 9 -3.12 -5.46 -7.00
CA VAL A 9 -1.82 -5.24 -7.62
C VAL A 9 -1.41 -3.78 -7.50
N LEU A 10 -2.35 -2.84 -7.68
CA LEU A 10 -2.09 -1.42 -7.44
C LEU A 10 -1.76 -1.13 -5.97
N TYR A 11 -2.51 -1.73 -5.02
CA TYR A 11 -2.20 -1.60 -3.60
C TYR A 11 -0.83 -2.19 -3.23
N SER A 12 -0.45 -3.34 -3.81
CA SER A 12 0.87 -3.94 -3.54
C SER A 12 2.01 -3.11 -4.13
N LEU A 13 1.86 -2.59 -5.35
CA LEU A 13 2.84 -1.68 -5.95
C LEU A 13 3.00 -0.40 -5.13
N GLY A 14 1.89 0.20 -4.69
CA GLY A 14 1.93 1.39 -3.83
C GLY A 14 2.62 1.12 -2.49
N ALA A 15 2.42 -0.06 -1.90
CA ALA A 15 3.10 -0.46 -0.67
C ALA A 15 4.60 -0.64 -0.88
N VAL A 16 5.00 -1.29 -1.98
CA VAL A 16 6.42 -1.44 -2.36
C VAL A 16 7.08 -0.07 -2.53
N LEU A 17 6.45 0.86 -3.26
CA LEU A 17 6.97 2.21 -3.44
C LEU A 17 7.13 2.95 -2.11
N SER A 18 6.16 2.80 -1.20
CA SER A 18 6.23 3.43 0.13
C SER A 18 7.37 2.83 0.97
N MET A 19 7.56 1.51 0.95
CA MET A 19 8.67 0.85 1.64
C MET A 19 10.03 1.27 1.05
N SER A 20 10.14 1.39 -0.28
CA SER A 20 11.34 1.91 -0.94
C SER A 20 11.61 3.37 -0.55
N ALA A 21 10.58 4.21 -0.50
CA ALA A 21 10.68 5.61 -0.10
C ALA A 21 11.15 5.78 1.36
N ILE A 22 10.76 4.87 2.26
CA ILE A 22 11.30 4.81 3.63
C ILE A 22 12.83 4.58 3.57
N GLY A 23 13.28 3.60 2.79
CA GLY A 23 14.72 3.32 2.62
C GLY A 23 15.49 4.53 2.07
N ILE A 24 14.93 5.22 1.07
CA ILE A 24 15.50 6.46 0.52
C ILE A 24 15.55 7.55 1.59
N GLY A 25 14.46 7.75 2.36
CA GLY A 25 14.41 8.74 3.43
C GLY A 25 15.46 8.49 4.52
N ILE A 26 15.69 7.23 4.88
CA ILE A 26 16.76 6.83 5.81
C ILE A 26 18.13 7.15 5.21
N GLY A 27 18.38 6.80 3.95
CA GLY A 27 19.64 7.10 3.25
C GLY A 27 19.94 8.60 3.18
N MET A 28 18.89 9.42 2.99
CA MET A 28 18.98 10.88 2.99
C MET A 28 19.05 11.49 4.40
N ARG A 29 18.94 10.69 5.47
CA ARG A 29 18.76 11.14 6.86
C ARG A 29 17.62 12.16 7.04
N SER A 30 16.57 12.05 6.23
CA SER A 30 15.43 12.95 6.26
C SER A 30 14.26 12.32 7.00
N ILE A 31 14.04 12.77 8.24
CA ILE A 31 12.92 12.31 9.06
C ILE A 31 11.57 12.61 8.40
N PHE A 32 11.48 13.72 7.68
CA PHE A 32 10.25 14.12 7.00
C PHE A 32 9.84 13.12 5.92
N VAL A 33 10.80 12.69 5.07
CA VAL A 33 10.54 11.71 4.00
C VAL A 33 10.14 10.36 4.60
N VAL A 34 10.80 9.94 5.67
CA VAL A 34 10.47 8.69 6.38
C VAL A 34 9.05 8.72 6.94
N VAL A 35 8.68 9.78 7.67
CA VAL A 35 7.34 9.91 8.25
C VAL A 35 6.27 9.95 7.17
N LEU A 36 6.49 10.72 6.10
CA LEU A 36 5.54 10.81 4.99
C LEU A 36 5.35 9.45 4.30
N ALA A 37 6.43 8.71 4.08
CA ALA A 37 6.38 7.38 3.48
C ALA A 37 5.68 6.34 4.39
N ILE A 38 5.86 6.42 5.71
CA ILE A 38 5.14 5.58 6.69
C ILE A 38 3.63 5.89 6.64
N VAL A 39 3.25 7.17 6.64
CA VAL A 39 1.84 7.57 6.54
C VAL A 39 1.24 7.07 5.23
N ALA A 40 1.94 7.21 4.11
CA ALA A 40 1.52 6.68 2.81
C ALA A 40 1.32 5.15 2.85
N LEU A 41 2.26 4.42 3.46
CA LEU A 41 2.15 2.96 3.62
C LEU A 41 0.91 2.56 4.42
N ILE A 42 0.63 3.24 5.54
CA ILE A 42 -0.54 2.99 6.38
C ILE A 42 -1.83 3.23 5.58
N LEU A 43 -1.91 4.32 4.82
CA LEU A 43 -3.08 4.63 3.99
C LEU A 43 -3.29 3.60 2.88
N ILE A 44 -2.23 3.18 2.20
CA ILE A 44 -2.31 2.19 1.11
C ILE A 44 -2.74 0.83 1.66
N MET A 45 -2.11 0.36 2.75
CA MET A 45 -2.46 -0.93 3.36
C MET A 45 -3.85 -0.88 4.00
N GLY A 46 -4.19 0.17 4.74
CA GLY A 46 -5.50 0.35 5.35
C GLY A 46 -6.62 0.33 4.31
N ASN A 47 -6.46 1.04 3.20
CA ASN A 47 -7.42 1.02 2.09
C ASN A 47 -7.43 -0.33 1.36
N GLY A 48 -6.28 -0.99 1.21
CA GLY A 48 -6.19 -2.35 0.65
C GLY A 48 -6.99 -3.36 1.46
N PHE A 49 -6.83 -3.36 2.79
CA PHE A 49 -7.60 -4.23 3.69
C PHE A 49 -9.08 -3.89 3.71
N LYS A 50 -9.44 -2.60 3.73
CA LYS A 50 -10.85 -2.16 3.66
C LYS A 50 -11.51 -2.59 2.35
N THR A 51 -10.80 -2.46 1.23
CA THR A 51 -11.27 -2.90 -0.09
C THR A 51 -11.45 -4.42 -0.12
N LYS A 52 -10.50 -5.17 0.47
CA LYS A 52 -10.61 -6.62 0.63
C LYS A 52 -11.82 -7.05 1.44
N ALA A 53 -12.07 -6.40 2.58
CA ALA A 53 -13.22 -6.67 3.42
C ALA A 53 -14.54 -6.42 2.67
N ARG A 54 -14.67 -5.26 2.03
CA ARG A 54 -15.86 -4.91 1.23
C ARG A 54 -16.12 -5.89 0.09
N MET A 55 -15.08 -6.30 -0.64
CA MET A 55 -15.24 -7.27 -1.74
C MET A 55 -15.69 -8.64 -1.24
N ARG A 56 -15.26 -9.05 -0.03
CA ARG A 56 -15.68 -10.31 0.60
C ARG A 56 -17.15 -10.27 1.03
N GLU A 57 -17.61 -9.15 1.58
CA GLU A 57 -19.04 -8.94 1.90
C GLU A 57 -19.93 -8.98 0.64
N GLN A 58 -19.41 -8.49 -0.49
CA GLN A 58 -20.10 -8.48 -1.77
C GLN A 58 -20.03 -9.83 -2.52
N GLY A 59 -19.33 -10.84 -1.97
CA GLY A 59 -19.12 -12.13 -2.64
C GLY A 59 -18.27 -12.05 -3.93
N THR A 60 -17.54 -10.94 -4.11
CA THR A 60 -16.74 -10.67 -5.32
C THR A 60 -15.25 -10.94 -5.11
N LEU A 61 -14.86 -11.46 -3.93
CA LEU A 61 -13.50 -11.79 -3.54
C LEU A 61 -13.23 -13.29 -3.61
#